data_AF-A0A1I5QZE0-F1
#
_entry.id   AF-A0A1I5QZE0-F1
#
_cell.length_a   1.000
_cell.length_b   1.000
_cell.length_c   1.000
_cell.angle_alpha   90.00
_cell.angle_beta   90.00
_cell.angle_gamma   90.00
#
_symmetry.space_group_name_H-M   'P 1'
#
loop_
_entity.id
_entity.type
_entity.pdbx_description
1 polymer ?
#
loop_
_entity_poly.entity_id
_entity_poly.type
_entity_poly.pdbx_seq_one_letter_code
_entity_poly.pdbx_strand_id
1 'polypeptide(L)'
;MDGHVLSESERIALAARLHVALRRKHGRVTDTEWMAVNAEYATEMVRFARAHAAETHDDELAAIALRLEQAMEPLARAARLEAAARLPDGSGRQPPPKYIGGLR
;
A
#
# COMPACT_ATOMS: atom_id res chain seq x y z
N MET A 1 -4.47 -26.81 -1.13
CA MET A 1 -4.68 -25.49 -0.51
C MET A 1 -4.91 -24.54 -1.66
N ASP A 2 -6.17 -24.24 -1.94
CA ASP A 2 -6.58 -23.33 -3.01
C ASP A 2 -5.92 -21.97 -2.79
N GLY A 3 -4.86 -21.71 -3.56
CA GLY A 3 -4.24 -20.40 -3.66
C GLY A 3 -5.17 -19.46 -4.40
N HIS A 4 -6.31 -19.15 -3.77
CA HIS A 4 -7.22 -18.14 -4.29
C HIS A 4 -6.43 -16.83 -4.28
N VAL A 5 -6.03 -16.39 -5.47
CA VAL A 5 -5.52 -15.04 -5.65
C VAL A 5 -6.59 -14.12 -5.08
N LEU A 6 -6.24 -13.39 -4.02
CA LEU A 6 -7.18 -12.51 -3.32
C LEU A 6 -7.80 -11.54 -4.34
N SER A 7 -9.13 -11.55 -4.40
CA SER A 7 -9.87 -10.84 -5.44
C SER A 7 -9.77 -9.32 -5.21
N GLU A 8 -10.03 -8.53 -6.25
CA GLU A 8 -10.02 -7.06 -6.16
C GLU A 8 -10.96 -6.55 -5.06
N SER A 9 -12.14 -7.16 -4.93
CA SER A 9 -13.10 -6.83 -3.88
C SER A 9 -12.54 -7.05 -2.47
N GLU A 10 -11.71 -8.08 -2.28
CA GLU A 10 -11.07 -8.38 -0.99
C GLU A 10 -9.97 -7.36 -0.68
N ARG A 11 -9.20 -6.94 -1.68
CA ARG A 11 -8.21 -5.85 -1.55
C ARG A 11 -8.89 -4.54 -1.19
N ILE A 12 -10.01 -4.20 -1.83
CA ILE A 12 -10.82 -3.01 -1.50
C ILE A 12 -11.32 -3.09 -0.05
N ALA A 13 -11.85 -4.24 0.37
CA ALA A 13 -12.32 -4.43 1.74
C ALA A 13 -11.19 -4.26 2.78
N LEU A 14 -10.00 -4.80 2.51
CA LEU A 14 -8.83 -4.66 3.38
C LEU A 14 -8.32 -3.21 3.41
N ALA A 15 -8.25 -2.54 2.25
CA ALA A 15 -7.89 -1.13 2.15
C ALA A 15 -8.86 -0.23 2.92
N ALA A 16 -10.16 -0.49 2.82
CA ALA A 16 -11.19 0.23 3.57
C ALA A 16 -11.05 0.02 5.09
N ARG A 17 -10.75 -1.20 5.53
CA ARG A 17 -10.47 -1.49 6.95
C ARG A 17 -9.27 -0.72 7.46
N LEU A 18 -8.18 -0.68 6.68
CA LEU A 18 -6.99 0.08 7.03
C LEU A 18 -7.31 1.59 7.11
N HIS A 19 -8.03 2.12 6.12
CA HIS A 19 -8.49 3.50 6.11
C HIS A 19 -9.31 3.86 7.36
N VAL A 20 -10.30 3.04 7.72
CA VAL A 20 -11.16 3.32 8.89
C VAL A 20 -10.32 3.31 10.18
N ALA A 21 -9.41 2.36 10.33
CA ALA A 21 -8.50 2.30 11.48
C ALA A 21 -7.63 3.56 11.57
N LEU A 22 -6.99 3.95 10.46
CA LEU A 22 -6.14 5.14 10.39
C LEU A 22 -6.92 6.44 10.64
N ARG A 23 -8.12 6.58 10.06
CA ARG A 23 -8.98 7.74 10.26
C ARG A 23 -9.40 7.90 11.71
N ARG A 24 -9.73 6.79 12.39
CA ARG A 24 -10.18 6.82 13.78
C ARG A 24 -9.04 7.10 14.76
N LYS A 25 -7.88 6.47 14.55
CA LYS A 25 -6.76 6.54 15.50
C LYS A 25 -5.84 7.74 15.27
N HIS A 26 -5.70 8.18 14.01
CA HIS A 26 -4.73 9.20 13.62
C HIS A 26 -5.36 10.40 12.89
N GLY A 27 -6.68 10.42 12.68
CA GLY A 27 -7.36 11.50 11.95
C GLY A 27 -6.99 11.59 10.47
N ARG A 28 -6.28 10.59 9.91
CA ARG A 28 -5.74 10.63 8.56
C ARG A 28 -6.69 9.98 7.56
N VAL A 29 -7.01 10.72 6.50
CA VAL A 29 -7.82 10.24 5.37
C VAL A 29 -6.85 9.70 4.31
N THR A 30 -7.04 8.44 3.91
CA THR A 30 -6.27 7.75 2.86
C THR A 30 -7.19 7.32 1.73
N ASP A 31 -6.68 7.25 0.50
CA ASP A 31 -7.48 6.86 -0.65
C ASP A 31 -7.61 5.32 -0.71
N THR A 32 -8.83 4.81 -0.49
CA THR A 32 -9.08 3.37 -0.40
C THR A 32 -9.01 2.67 -1.74
N GLU A 33 -9.47 3.33 -2.80
CA GLU A 33 -9.52 2.77 -4.14
C GLU A 33 -8.11 2.67 -4.70
N TRP A 34 -7.31 3.73 -4.54
CA TRP A 34 -5.91 3.71 -4.98
C TRP A 34 -5.07 2.70 -4.21
N MET A 35 -5.32 2.52 -2.90
CA MET A 35 -4.65 1.51 -2.09
C MET A 35 -4.93 0.07 -2.53
N ALA A 36 -6.10 -0.20 -3.12
CA ALA A 36 -6.44 -1.55 -3.57
C ALA A 36 -5.81 -1.92 -4.92
N VAL A 37 -5.45 -0.92 -5.74
CA VAL A 37 -4.98 -1.11 -7.13
C VAL A 37 -3.53 -0.69 -7.37
N ASN A 38 -2.92 0.06 -6.45
CA ASN A 38 -1.52 0.48 -6.56
C ASN A 38 -0.67 -0.18 -5.46
N ALA A 39 0.17 -1.13 -5.87
CA ALA A 39 1.00 -1.90 -4.94
C ALA A 39 2.06 -1.05 -4.22
N GLU A 40 2.63 -0.04 -4.89
CA GLU A 40 3.63 0.85 -4.28
C GLU A 40 2.99 1.71 -3.18
N TYR A 41 1.84 2.31 -3.49
CA TYR A 41 1.08 3.10 -2.53
C TYR A 41 0.62 2.26 -1.34
N ALA A 42 0.09 1.06 -1.58
CA ALA A 42 -0.29 0.15 -0.50
C ALA A 42 0.89 -0.25 0.39
N THR A 43 2.07 -0.49 -0.19
CA THR A 43 3.29 -0.81 0.56
C THR A 43 3.66 0.32 1.51
N GLU A 44 3.62 1.57 1.04
CA GLU A 44 3.92 2.73 1.89
C GLU A 44 2.88 2.91 3.00
N MET A 45 1.60 2.63 2.72
CA MET A 45 0.54 2.68 3.73
C MET A 45 0.67 1.56 4.77
N VAL A 46 1.06 0.35 4.36
CA VAL A 46 1.37 -0.76 5.27
C VAL A 46 2.57 -0.40 6.15
N ARG A 47 3.65 0.13 5.57
CA ARG A 47 4.83 0.57 6.32
C ARG A 47 4.48 1.62 7.36
N PHE A 48 3.70 2.63 6.96
CA PHE A 48 3.21 3.68 7.86
C PHE A 48 2.37 3.09 9.00
N ALA A 49 1.40 2.24 8.68
CA ALA A 49 0.53 1.60 9.67
C ALA A 49 1.29 0.71 10.65
N ARG A 50 2.31 -0.03 10.19
CA ARG A 50 3.15 -0.87 11.05
C ARG A 50 4.04 -0.06 11.99
N ALA A 51 4.60 1.04 11.50
CA ALA A 51 5.39 1.94 12.35
C ALA A 51 4.52 2.49 13.48
N HIS A 52 3.32 2.98 13.15
CA HIS A 52 2.39 3.48 14.16
C HIS A 52 1.88 2.41 15.10
N ALA A 53 1.55 1.23 14.59
CA ALA A 53 1.14 0.11 15.43
C ALA A 53 2.21 -0.26 16.47
N ALA A 54 3.50 -0.19 16.10
CA ALA A 54 4.60 -0.41 17.04
C ALA A 54 4.71 0.71 18.08
N GLU A 55 4.52 1.98 17.68
CA GLU A 55 4.55 3.13 18.60
C GLU A 55 3.39 3.09 19.60
N THR A 56 2.19 2.72 19.15
CA THR A 56 0.96 2.72 19.97
C THR A 56 0.61 1.37 20.58
N HIS A 57 1.43 0.33 20.37
CA HIS A 57 1.14 -1.06 20.75
C HIS A 57 -0.24 -1.54 20.25
N ASP A 58 -0.56 -1.24 19.00
CA ASP A 58 -1.86 -1.53 18.39
C ASP A 58 -1.80 -2.78 17.50
N ASP A 59 -1.96 -3.94 18.12
CA ASP A 59 -1.94 -5.25 17.44
C ASP A 59 -3.01 -5.38 16.34
N GLU A 60 -4.16 -4.70 16.50
CA GLU A 60 -5.23 -4.72 15.49
C GLU A 60 -4.78 -4.02 14.20
N LEU A 61 -4.17 -2.84 14.31
CA LEU A 61 -3.63 -2.11 13.17
C LEU A 61 -2.51 -2.88 12.50
N ALA A 62 -1.62 -3.51 13.29
CA ALA A 62 -0.56 -4.37 12.77
C ALA A 62 -1.13 -5.57 11.98
N ALA A 63 -2.17 -6.22 12.50
CA ALA A 63 -2.81 -7.36 11.85
C ALA A 63 -3.53 -6.97 10.54
N ILE A 64 -4.19 -5.80 10.50
CA ILE A 64 -4.82 -5.29 9.29
C ILE A 64 -3.75 -4.98 8.22
N ALA A 65 -2.67 -4.31 8.62
CA ALA A 65 -1.57 -3.98 7.72
C ALA A 65 -0.91 -5.25 7.13
N LEU A 66 -0.67 -6.27 7.95
CA LEU A 66 -0.12 -7.55 7.49
C LEU A 66 -1.03 -8.24 6.47
N ARG A 67 -2.34 -8.26 6.72
CA ARG A 67 -3.30 -8.88 5.76
C ARG A 67 -3.36 -8.12 4.44
N LEU A 68 -3.31 -6.79 4.48
CA LEU A 68 -3.27 -5.99 3.26
C LEU A 68 -1.98 -6.26 2.48
N GLU A 69 -0.83 -6.35 3.15
CA GLU A 69 0.46 -6.69 2.52
C GLU A 69 0.38 -8.02 1.76
N GLN A 70 -0.14 -9.06 2.42
CA GLN A 70 -0.35 -10.38 1.81
C GLN A 70 -1.30 -10.34 0.61
N ALA A 71 -2.37 -9.54 0.70
CA ALA A 71 -3.33 -9.37 -0.39
C ALA A 71 -2.75 -8.62 -1.59
N MET A 72 -1.81 -7.71 -1.36
CA MET A 72 -1.18 -6.90 -2.39
C MET A 72 0.06 -7.57 -3.00
N GLU A 73 0.65 -8.58 -2.35
CA GLU A 73 1.82 -9.32 -2.85
C GLU A 73 1.71 -9.78 -4.32
N PRO A 74 0.60 -10.38 -4.81
CA PRO A 74 0.51 -10.76 -6.23
C PRO A 74 0.61 -9.56 -7.17
N LEU A 75 0.01 -8.43 -6.80
CA LEU A 75 0.06 -7.19 -7.58
C LEU A 75 1.44 -6.53 -7.49
N ALA A 76 2.06 -6.54 -6.32
CA ALA A 76 3.41 -6.06 -6.10
C ALA A 76 4.43 -6.88 -6.91
N ARG A 77 4.25 -8.20 -6.95
CA ARG A 77 5.07 -9.09 -7.77
C ARG A 77 4.91 -8.80 -9.26
N ALA A 78 3.68 -8.62 -9.75
CA ALA A 78 3.44 -8.25 -11.14
C ALA A 78 4.12 -6.92 -11.48
N ALA A 79 3.95 -5.88 -10.65
CA ALA A 79 4.59 -4.58 -10.85
C ALA A 79 6.12 -4.67 -10.88
N ARG A 80 6.74 -5.48 -10.00
CA ARG A 80 8.19 -5.70 -9.98
C ARG A 80 8.69 -6.39 -11.25
N LEU A 81 7.96 -7.40 -11.74
CA LEU A 81 8.30 -8.10 -12.99
C LEU A 81 8.19 -7.18 -14.20
N GLU A 82 7.13 -6.37 -14.28
CA GLU A 82 6.99 -5.38 -15.34
C GLU A 82 8.08 -4.30 -15.27
N ALA A 83 8.42 -3.82 -14.07
CA ALA A 83 9.51 -2.85 -13.89
C ALA A 83 10.86 -3.44 -14.34
N ALA A 84 11.14 -4.70 -14.03
CA ALA A 84 12.34 -5.40 -14.49
C ALA A 84 12.37 -5.56 -16.02
N ALA A 85 11.22 -5.84 -16.65
CA ALA A 85 11.10 -5.93 -18.10
C ALA A 85 11.21 -4.56 -18.80
N ARG A 86 10.85 -3.48 -18.12
CA ARG A 86 10.94 -2.09 -18.60
C ARG A 86 12.34 -1.47 -18.46
N LEU A 87 13.30 -2.17 -17.87
CA LEU A 87 14.70 -1.75 -17.88
C LEU A 87 15.37 -2.26 -19.17
N PRO A 88 15.48 -1.46 -20.25
CA PRO A 88 16.54 -1.69 -21.21
C PRO A 88 17.88 -1.33 -20.57
N ASP A 89 18.94 -1.95 -21.10
CA ASP A 89 20.35 -1.67 -20.80
C ASP A 89 20.61 -0.17 -20.53
N GLY A 90 21.32 0.11 -19.44
CA GLY A 90 21.20 1.34 -18.66
C GLY A 90 21.25 2.66 -19.45
N SER A 91 20.28 3.54 -19.19
CA SER A 91 20.43 5.00 -19.30
C SER A 91 19.30 5.72 -18.58
N GLY A 92 19.64 6.43 -17.50
CA GLY A 92 18.87 7.58 -17.00
C GLY A 92 17.69 7.28 -16.07
N ARG A 93 17.97 7.12 -14.77
CA ARG A 93 16.96 7.30 -13.73
C ARG A 93 16.53 8.77 -13.68
N GLN A 94 15.40 9.12 -14.30
CA GLN A 94 14.76 10.40 -14.05
C GLN A 94 13.91 10.29 -12.77
N PRO A 95 14.16 11.10 -11.72
CA PRO A 95 13.30 11.13 -10.54
C PRO A 95 11.93 11.73 -10.90
N PRO A 96 10.81 11.24 -10.32
CA PRO A 96 9.49 11.81 -10.57
C PRO A 96 9.42 13.28 -10.09
N PRO A 97 8.59 14.11 -10.73
CA PRO A 97 8.56 15.55 -10.49
C PRO A 97 8.18 15.90 -9.06
N LYS A 98 8.95 16.85 -8.51
CA LYS A 98 8.79 17.47 -7.18
C LYS A 98 7.41 18.15 -7.09
N TYR A 99 6.59 17.76 -6.11
CA TYR A 99 5.31 18.40 -5.86
C TYR A 99 5.55 19.83 -5.35
N ILE A 100 5.15 20.82 -6.14
CA ILE A 100 5.09 22.24 -5.75
C ILE A 100 3.63 22.52 -5.42
N GLY A 101 3.32 22.55 -4.13
CA GLY A 101 2.02 22.98 -3.62
C GLY A 101 2.25 23.76 -2.34
N GLY A 102 2.65 25.04 -2.50
CA GLY A 102 2.71 25.96 -1.38
C GLY A 102 1.31 26.16 -0.83
N LEU A 103 1.02 25.56 0.33
CA LEU A 103 -0.11 25.98 1.15
C LEU A 103 0.34 27.25 1.88
N ARG A 104 -0.23 28.36 1.43
CA ARG A 104 -0.24 29.65 2.12
C ARG A 104 -1.48 29.69 2.99
#